data_AF-A0A2K5RDS6-F1
#
_entry.id   AF-A0A2K5RDS6-F1
#
_cell.length_a   1.000
_cell.length_b   1.000
_cell.length_c   1.000
_cell.angle_alpha   90.00
_cell.angle_beta   90.00
_cell.angle_gamma   90.00
#
_symmetry.space_group_name_H-M   'P 1'
#
loop_
_entity.id
_entity.type
_entity.pdbx_description
1 polymer ?
#
loop_
_entity_poly.entity_id
_entity_poly.type
_entity_poly.pdbx_seq_one_letter_code
_entity_poly.pdbx_strand_id
1 'polypeptide(L)'
;MEICADELKKVLNTVVNKHKDLKTHGFTLESCRSMIALMDTDGSGKLNLQEFHHLWNKIKAWQKIFKHYDTDQSGTINSYEMRNAVNDAGFHLNNQLYDIITMRYADKHMNIDFDSFICCFVRLEGMFRAFHAFDKDGDGIIKLNVLEVNTCQWHSAPPCAGACCGVN
;
A
#
# COMPACT_ATOMS: atom_id res chain seq x y z
N MET A 1 9.54 -16.59 -12.28
CA MET A 1 8.39 -16.78 -11.36
C MET A 1 7.80 -15.41 -11.15
N GLU A 2 6.54 -15.23 -11.51
CA GLU A 2 5.80 -13.97 -11.35
C GLU A 2 4.62 -14.25 -10.42
N ILE A 3 4.25 -13.28 -9.59
CA ILE A 3 3.19 -13.40 -8.60
C ILE A 3 2.01 -12.53 -9.03
N CYS A 4 0.85 -13.15 -9.21
CA CYS A 4 -0.39 -12.43 -9.53
C CYS A 4 -1.13 -11.96 -8.27
N ALA A 5 -2.18 -11.15 -8.44
CA ALA A 5 -2.96 -10.61 -7.33
C ALA A 5 -3.60 -11.69 -6.45
N ASP A 6 -4.07 -12.80 -7.03
CA ASP A 6 -4.65 -13.92 -6.27
C ASP A 6 -3.61 -14.66 -5.44
N GLU A 7 -2.39 -14.83 -5.96
CA GLU A 7 -1.28 -15.43 -5.25
C GLU A 7 -0.80 -14.52 -4.11
N LEU A 8 -0.64 -13.21 -4.38
CA LEU A 8 -0.31 -12.22 -3.36
C LEU A 8 -1.34 -12.24 -2.23
N LYS A 9 -2.64 -12.23 -2.57
CA LYS A 9 -3.73 -12.33 -1.60
C LYS A 9 -3.62 -13.57 -0.73
N LYS A 10 -3.35 -14.74 -1.32
CA LYS A 10 -3.18 -16.00 -0.57
C LYS A 10 -2.00 -15.91 0.39
N VAL A 11 -0.86 -15.40 -0.06
CA VAL A 11 0.35 -15.27 0.76
C VAL A 11 0.11 -14.32 1.93
N LEU A 12 -0.39 -13.11 1.66
CA LEU A 12 -0.62 -12.09 2.69
C LEU A 12 -1.64 -12.58 3.73
N ASN A 13 -2.77 -13.13 3.30
CA ASN A 13 -3.79 -13.65 4.23
C ASN A 13 -3.31 -14.86 5.02
N THR A 14 -2.47 -15.73 4.44
CA THR A 14 -1.86 -16.85 5.19
C THR A 14 -0.99 -16.34 6.32
N VAL A 15 -0.28 -15.24 6.12
CA VAL A 15 0.62 -14.66 7.13
C VAL A 15 -0.17 -13.95 8.21
N VAL A 16 -1.15 -13.14 7.83
CA VAL A 16 -2.02 -12.44 8.78
C VAL A 16 -2.80 -13.42 9.66
N ASN A 17 -3.33 -14.51 9.09
CA ASN A 17 -4.04 -15.55 9.85
C ASN A 17 -3.17 -16.28 10.89
N LYS A 18 -1.83 -16.23 10.77
CA LYS A 18 -0.92 -16.77 11.80
C LYS A 18 -0.77 -15.83 12.99
N HIS A 19 -1.08 -14.56 12.84
CA HIS A 19 -0.96 -13.52 13.86
C HIS A 19 -2.33 -13.17 14.43
N LYS A 20 -2.78 -13.94 15.42
CA LYS A 20 -4.07 -13.73 16.10
C LYS A 20 -4.16 -12.42 16.89
N ASP A 21 -3.01 -11.81 17.16
CA ASP A 21 -2.86 -10.51 17.79
C ASP A 21 -3.20 -9.34 16.86
N LEU A 22 -3.30 -9.57 15.55
CA LEU A 22 -3.62 -8.52 14.59
C LEU A 22 -5.12 -8.54 14.27
N LYS A 23 -5.78 -7.38 14.44
CA LYS A 23 -7.15 -7.21 13.95
C LYS A 23 -7.12 -6.86 12.48
N THR A 24 -7.91 -7.58 11.69
CA THR A 24 -7.92 -7.47 10.23
C THR A 24 -9.17 -8.07 9.63
N HIS A 25 -9.58 -7.56 8.48
CA HIS A 25 -10.61 -8.16 7.63
C HIS A 25 -10.03 -9.04 6.51
N GLY A 26 -8.70 -9.13 6.45
CA GLY A 26 -7.96 -9.78 5.39
C GLY A 26 -7.83 -8.90 4.14
N PHE A 27 -6.77 -9.13 3.37
CA PHE A 27 -6.53 -8.43 2.13
C PHE A 27 -7.52 -8.86 1.06
N THR A 28 -8.22 -7.88 0.48
CA THR A 28 -9.11 -8.08 -0.66
C THR A 28 -8.30 -8.25 -1.95
N LEU A 29 -8.95 -8.77 -3.00
CA LEU A 29 -8.31 -8.88 -4.31
C LEU A 29 -7.98 -7.50 -4.89
N GLU A 30 -8.83 -6.51 -4.66
CA GLU A 30 -8.63 -5.13 -5.10
C GLU A 30 -7.45 -4.48 -4.39
N SER A 31 -7.33 -4.67 -3.07
CA SER A 31 -6.15 -4.23 -2.31
C SER A 31 -4.87 -4.81 -2.90
N CYS A 32 -4.85 -6.11 -3.19
CA CYS A 32 -3.68 -6.76 -3.78
C CYS A 32 -3.37 -6.25 -5.19
N ARG A 33 -4.39 -6.04 -6.04
CA ARG A 33 -4.20 -5.42 -7.38
C ARG A 33 -3.60 -4.02 -7.27
N SER A 34 -4.09 -3.20 -6.34
CA SER A 34 -3.57 -1.85 -6.12
C SER A 34 -2.13 -1.88 -5.60
N MET A 35 -1.78 -2.83 -4.72
CA MET A 35 -0.39 -3.03 -4.26
C MET A 35 0.54 -3.42 -5.40
N ILE A 36 0.10 -4.34 -6.28
CA ILE A 36 0.89 -4.74 -7.45
C ILE A 36 1.13 -3.54 -8.35
N ALA A 37 0.08 -2.80 -8.71
CA ALA A 37 0.20 -1.63 -9.58
C ALA A 37 1.19 -0.57 -9.06
N LEU A 38 1.38 -0.46 -7.74
CA LEU A 38 2.30 0.49 -7.10
C LEU A 38 3.75 -0.02 -7.00
N MET A 39 3.97 -1.31 -7.20
CA MET A 39 5.26 -2.00 -7.02
C MET A 39 5.80 -2.58 -8.34
N ASP A 40 4.93 -2.79 -9.32
CA ASP A 40 5.23 -3.24 -10.67
C ASP A 40 5.96 -2.12 -11.42
N THR A 41 7.26 -2.29 -11.57
CA THR A 41 8.15 -1.32 -12.22
C THR A 41 8.39 -1.67 -13.69
N ASP A 42 8.21 -2.93 -14.07
CA ASP A 42 8.38 -3.43 -15.43
C ASP A 42 7.10 -3.37 -16.27
N GLY A 43 5.94 -3.07 -15.64
CA GLY A 43 4.65 -2.92 -16.28
C GLY A 43 4.02 -4.26 -16.70
N SER A 44 4.46 -5.37 -16.11
CA SER A 44 3.98 -6.71 -16.44
C SER A 44 2.56 -6.99 -15.95
N GLY A 45 2.02 -6.18 -15.03
CA GLY A 45 0.77 -6.42 -14.32
C GLY A 45 0.89 -7.50 -13.24
N LYS A 46 2.10 -7.94 -12.92
CA LYS A 46 2.43 -8.94 -11.88
C LYS A 46 3.68 -8.48 -11.14
N LEU A 47 4.06 -9.23 -10.09
CA LEU A 47 5.32 -8.99 -9.39
C LEU A 47 6.34 -10.05 -9.78
N ASN A 48 7.47 -9.62 -10.32
CA ASN A 48 8.62 -10.51 -10.43
C ASN A 48 9.23 -10.76 -9.03
N LEU A 49 10.20 -11.66 -8.93
CA LEU A 49 10.80 -12.06 -7.64
C LEU A 49 11.43 -10.88 -6.89
N GLN A 50 12.07 -9.95 -7.62
CA GLN A 50 12.74 -8.80 -7.01
C GLN A 50 11.73 -7.79 -6.45
N GLU A 51 10.68 -7.48 -7.21
CA GLU A 51 9.60 -6.60 -6.78
C GLU A 51 8.84 -7.17 -5.60
N PHE A 52 8.52 -8.47 -5.65
CA PHE A 52 7.89 -9.14 -4.53
C PHE A 52 8.79 -9.14 -3.29
N HIS A 53 10.10 -9.41 -3.45
CA HIS A 53 11.02 -9.38 -2.32
C HIS A 53 11.10 -7.98 -1.69
N HIS A 54 11.11 -6.93 -2.51
CA HIS A 54 11.07 -5.55 -2.04
C HIS A 54 9.78 -5.25 -1.25
N LEU A 55 8.62 -5.54 -1.84
CA LEU A 55 7.31 -5.37 -1.19
C LEU A 55 7.24 -6.16 0.12
N TRP A 56 7.68 -7.42 0.12
CA TRP A 56 7.67 -8.29 1.28
C TRP A 56 8.53 -7.76 2.43
N ASN A 57 9.69 -7.19 2.12
CA ASN A 57 10.56 -6.58 3.13
C ASN A 57 9.95 -5.31 3.72
N LYS A 58 9.30 -4.47 2.90
CA LYS A 58 8.54 -3.30 3.36
C LYS A 58 7.38 -3.71 4.28
N ILE A 59 6.57 -4.69 3.87
CA ILE A 59 5.45 -5.20 4.69
C ILE A 59 5.96 -5.73 6.04
N LYS A 60 7.06 -6.49 6.06
CA LYS A 60 7.65 -6.97 7.32
C LYS A 60 8.17 -5.84 8.21
N ALA A 61 8.75 -4.79 7.64
CA ALA A 61 9.17 -3.62 8.40
C ALA A 61 7.96 -2.90 9.01
N TRP A 62 6.94 -2.62 8.21
CA TRP A 62 5.71 -1.97 8.66
C TRP A 62 4.92 -2.82 9.66
N GLN A 63 4.96 -4.15 9.55
CA GLN A 63 4.38 -5.04 10.55
C GLN A 63 5.06 -4.88 11.92
N LYS A 64 6.38 -4.70 11.96
CA LYS A 64 7.09 -4.44 13.22
C LYS A 64 6.70 -3.09 13.80
N ILE A 65 6.58 -2.06 12.97
CA ILE A 65 6.13 -0.72 13.37
C ILE A 65 4.71 -0.80 13.94
N PHE A 66 3.79 -1.47 13.24
CA PHE A 66 2.42 -1.67 13.73
C PHE A 66 2.41 -2.28 15.13
N LYS A 67 3.14 -3.39 15.32
CA LYS A 67 3.23 -4.05 16.63
C LYS A 67 3.93 -3.22 17.70
N HIS A 68 4.84 -2.33 17.30
CA HIS A 68 5.53 -1.45 18.24
C HIS A 68 4.60 -0.35 18.77
N TYR A 69 3.74 0.18 17.89
CA TYR A 69 2.85 1.29 18.22
C TYR A 69 1.45 0.90 18.67
N ASP A 70 1.02 -0.35 18.47
CA ASP A 70 -0.19 -0.94 19.10
C ASP A 70 0.07 -1.18 20.60
N THR A 71 0.20 -0.08 21.35
CA THR A 71 0.65 -0.10 22.74
C THR A 71 -0.40 -0.64 23.70
N ASP A 72 -1.68 -0.47 23.35
CA ASP A 72 -2.82 -0.97 24.09
C ASP A 72 -3.17 -2.42 23.73
N GLN A 73 -2.44 -3.04 22.78
CA GLN A 73 -2.68 -4.38 22.28
C GLN A 73 -4.12 -4.58 21.78
N SER A 74 -4.71 -3.52 21.24
CA SER A 74 -6.04 -3.55 20.65
C SER A 74 -6.06 -4.34 19.33
N GLY A 75 -4.88 -4.58 18.74
CA GLY A 75 -4.73 -5.14 17.40
C GLY A 75 -5.03 -4.11 16.31
N THR A 76 -5.15 -2.83 16.66
CA THR A 76 -5.45 -1.70 15.78
C THR A 76 -4.55 -0.52 16.08
N ILE A 77 -4.49 0.44 15.16
CA ILE A 77 -3.74 1.68 15.34
C ILE A 77 -4.72 2.85 15.40
N ASN A 78 -4.72 3.58 16.50
CA ASN A 78 -5.51 4.80 16.62
C ASN A 78 -4.81 6.00 15.95
N SER A 79 -5.50 7.14 15.90
CA SER A 79 -5.01 8.35 15.21
C SER A 79 -3.69 8.91 15.80
N TYR A 80 -3.44 8.74 17.10
CA TYR A 80 -2.21 9.20 17.76
C TYR A 80 -1.04 8.26 17.43
N GLU A 81 -1.26 6.96 17.55
CA GLU A 81 -0.28 5.91 17.22
C GLU A 81 0.11 5.98 15.73
N MET A 82 -0.86 6.25 14.85
CA MET A 82 -0.63 6.40 13.42
C MET A 82 0.40 7.48 13.10
N ARG A 83 0.34 8.63 13.78
CA ARG A 83 1.28 9.73 13.55
C ARG A 83 2.72 9.31 13.88
N ASN A 84 2.90 8.57 14.96
CA ASN A 84 4.23 8.08 15.35
C ASN A 84 4.71 6.97 14.39
N ALA A 85 3.82 6.05 14.02
CA ALA A 85 4.13 4.95 13.09
C ALA A 85 4.54 5.44 11.69
N VAL A 86 3.87 6.47 11.17
CA VAL A 86 4.19 7.09 9.87
C VAL A 86 5.58 7.73 9.90
N ASN A 87 5.89 8.47 10.97
CA ASN A 87 7.20 9.10 11.14
C ASN A 87 8.33 8.06 11.28
N ASP A 88 8.12 6.99 12.06
CA ASP A 88 9.10 5.91 12.25
C ASP A 88 9.35 5.11 10.95
N ALA A 89 8.34 5.01 10.09
CA ALA A 89 8.50 4.46 8.74
C ALA A 89 9.23 5.39 7.77
N GLY A 90 9.57 6.62 8.20
CA GLY A 90 10.32 7.61 7.42
C GLY A 90 9.45 8.56 6.61
N PHE A 91 8.12 8.51 6.75
CA PHE A 91 7.22 9.42 6.06
C PHE A 91 7.01 10.69 6.88
N HIS A 92 7.21 11.84 6.24
CA HIS A 92 7.00 13.15 6.86
C HIS A 92 5.78 13.81 6.21
N LEU A 93 4.64 13.73 6.91
CA LEU A 93 3.36 14.22 6.42
C LEU A 93 2.93 15.49 7.15
N ASN A 94 2.22 16.38 6.44
CA ASN A 94 1.55 17.52 7.07
C ASN A 94 0.22 17.09 7.72
N ASN A 95 -0.38 17.97 8.52
CA ASN A 95 -1.63 17.65 9.22
C ASN A 95 -2.80 17.32 8.29
N GLN A 96 -2.91 17.98 7.14
CA GLN A 96 -3.99 17.71 6.18
C GLN A 96 -3.89 16.29 5.59
N LEU A 97 -2.67 15.80 5.34
CA LEU A 97 -2.45 14.44 4.86
C LEU A 97 -2.80 13.41 5.95
N TYR A 98 -2.52 13.69 7.22
CA TYR A 98 -2.97 12.84 8.32
C TYR A 98 -4.50 12.75 8.36
N ASP A 99 -5.20 13.87 8.24
CA ASP A 99 -6.67 13.89 8.22
C ASP A 99 -7.23 13.06 7.06
N ILE A 100 -6.65 13.18 5.87
CA ILE A 100 -7.05 12.39 4.68
C ILE A 100 -6.83 10.90 4.91
N ILE A 101 -5.68 10.52 5.49
CA ILE A 101 -5.38 9.11 5.78
C ILE A 101 -6.38 8.56 6.78
N THR A 102 -6.65 9.27 7.87
CA THR A 102 -7.62 8.84 8.87
C THR A 102 -9.02 8.72 8.27
N MET A 103 -9.48 9.71 7.50
CA MET A 103 -10.79 9.64 6.83
C MET A 103 -10.93 8.47 5.84
N ARG A 104 -9.83 8.04 5.22
CA ARG A 104 -9.85 7.01 4.18
C ARG A 104 -9.66 5.59 4.70
N TYR A 105 -8.90 5.42 5.79
CA TYR A 105 -8.43 4.12 6.27
C TYR A 105 -8.89 3.76 7.68
N ALA A 106 -9.34 4.74 8.48
CA ALA A 106 -9.87 4.45 9.81
C ALA A 106 -11.32 3.99 9.74
N ASP A 107 -11.72 3.19 10.72
CA ASP A 107 -13.09 2.77 10.93
C ASP A 107 -13.93 3.85 11.64
N LYS A 108 -15.18 3.51 11.95
CA LYS A 108 -16.10 4.39 12.69
C LYS A 108 -15.64 4.77 14.11
N HIS A 109 -14.62 4.08 14.63
CA HIS A 109 -14.02 4.31 15.94
C HIS A 109 -12.68 5.05 15.85
N MET A 110 -12.30 5.52 14.66
CA MET A 110 -11.01 6.20 14.40
C MET A 110 -9.79 5.30 14.59
N ASN A 111 -9.99 3.98 14.40
CA ASN A 111 -8.96 2.96 14.47
C ASN A 111 -8.68 2.36 13.09
N ILE A 112 -7.43 2.04 12.83
CA ILE A 112 -6.96 1.49 11.56
C ILE A 112 -6.55 0.03 11.80
N ASP A 113 -7.25 -0.89 11.13
CA ASP A 113 -6.92 -2.32 11.15
C ASP A 113 -5.63 -2.60 10.35
N PHE A 114 -5.03 -3.77 10.57
CA PHE A 114 -3.74 -4.11 9.97
C PHE A 114 -3.72 -4.08 8.43
N ASP A 115 -4.77 -4.60 7.78
CA ASP A 115 -4.83 -4.60 6.31
C ASP A 115 -4.97 -3.18 5.74
N SER A 116 -5.76 -2.32 6.38
CA SER A 116 -5.89 -0.90 6.03
C SER A 116 -4.57 -0.15 6.23
N PHE A 117 -3.85 -0.43 7.32
CA PHE A 117 -2.53 0.14 7.59
C PHE A 117 -1.53 -0.20 6.49
N ILE A 118 -1.40 -1.48 6.13
CA ILE A 118 -0.50 -1.90 5.05
C ILE A 118 -0.91 -1.31 3.70
N CYS A 119 -2.21 -1.28 3.38
CA CYS A 119 -2.70 -0.65 2.14
C CYS A 119 -2.36 0.85 2.09
N CYS A 120 -2.45 1.55 3.21
CA CYS A 120 -2.07 2.96 3.31
C CYS A 120 -0.56 3.14 3.03
N PHE A 121 0.28 2.35 3.68
CA PHE A 121 1.74 2.48 3.56
C PHE A 121 2.27 2.10 2.18
N VAL A 122 1.71 1.07 1.54
CA VAL A 122 2.03 0.76 0.13
C VAL A 122 1.69 1.93 -0.79
N ARG A 123 0.54 2.58 -0.56
CA ARG A 123 0.12 3.74 -1.35
C ARG A 123 1.00 4.97 -1.11
N LEU A 124 1.37 5.24 0.15
CA LEU A 124 2.31 6.31 0.48
C LEU A 124 3.67 6.05 -0.18
N GLU A 125 4.24 4.85 -0.03
CA GLU A 125 5.50 4.48 -0.68
C GLU A 125 5.47 4.71 -2.19
N GLY A 126 4.40 4.28 -2.86
CA GLY A 126 4.24 4.48 -4.30
C GLY A 126 4.15 5.95 -4.70
N MET A 127 3.38 6.76 -3.95
CA MET A 127 3.27 8.21 -4.19
C MET A 127 4.59 8.93 -4.00
N PHE A 128 5.32 8.65 -2.90
CA PHE A 128 6.63 9.23 -2.65
C PHE A 128 7.62 8.83 -3.74
N ARG A 129 7.69 7.55 -4.09
CA ARG A 129 8.58 7.06 -5.16
C ARG A 129 8.28 7.72 -6.51
N ALA A 130 7.01 7.83 -6.88
CA ALA A 130 6.60 8.50 -8.11
C ALA A 130 7.03 9.97 -8.08
N PHE A 131 6.76 10.68 -6.98
CA PHE A 131 7.16 12.07 -6.82
C PHE A 131 8.68 12.25 -6.99
N HIS A 132 9.49 11.44 -6.30
CA HIS A 132 10.95 11.49 -6.39
C HIS A 132 11.49 11.13 -7.79
N ALA A 133 10.78 10.31 -8.55
CA ALA A 133 11.17 10.00 -9.92
C ALA A 133 10.96 11.19 -10.87
N PHE A 134 9.98 12.05 -10.59
CA PHE A 134 9.68 13.26 -11.38
C PHE A 134 10.43 14.51 -10.88
N ASP A 135 10.71 14.61 -9.58
CA ASP A 135 11.47 15.71 -8.95
C ASP A 135 12.99 15.49 -9.10
N LYS A 136 13.52 15.79 -10.28
CA LYS A 136 14.93 15.53 -10.63
C LYS A 136 15.92 16.55 -10.06
N ASP A 137 15.46 17.78 -9.81
CA ASP A 137 16.23 18.87 -9.23
C ASP A 137 16.10 18.94 -7.71
N GLY A 138 15.16 18.19 -7.12
CA GLY A 138 15.00 18.08 -5.67
C GLY A 138 14.47 19.36 -5.05
N ASP A 139 13.73 20.17 -5.81
CA ASP A 139 13.17 21.43 -5.37
C ASP A 139 11.82 21.23 -4.64
N GLY A 140 11.29 20.00 -4.64
CA GLY A 140 10.03 19.65 -4.03
C GLY A 140 8.81 20.07 -4.85
N ILE A 141 8.96 20.34 -6.16
CA ILE A 141 7.89 20.77 -7.06
C ILE A 141 7.95 19.97 -8.37
N ILE A 142 6.93 19.17 -8.63
CA ILE A 142 6.74 18.52 -9.93
C ILE A 142 5.74 19.29 -10.80
N LYS A 143 6.05 19.43 -12.09
CA LYS A 143 5.14 20.02 -13.09
C LYS A 143 4.64 18.92 -14.01
N LEU A 144 3.34 18.67 -14.00
CA LEU A 144 2.68 17.67 -14.83
C LEU A 144 1.62 18.34 -15.70
N ASN A 145 1.50 17.89 -16.95
CA ASN A 145 0.38 18.27 -17.82
C ASN A 145 -0.84 17.36 -17.58
N VAL A 146 -2.00 17.73 -18.14
CA VAL A 146 -3.27 16.97 -17.96
C VAL A 146 -3.16 15.49 -18.36
N LEU A 147 -2.37 15.16 -19.39
CA LEU A 147 -2.19 13.79 -19.84
C LEU A 147 -1.36 12.98 -18.82
N GLU A 148 -0.33 13.59 -18.26
CA GLU A 148 0.54 12.98 -17.24
C GLU A 148 -0.17 12.80 -15.89
N VAL A 149 -1.09 13.70 -15.54
CA VAL A 149 -1.92 13.55 -14.34
C VAL A 149 -2.85 12.34 -14.46
N ASN A 150 -3.41 12.09 -15.66
CA ASN A 150 -4.30 10.96 -15.90
C ASN A 150 -3.57 9.62 -15.88
N THR A 151 -2.31 9.56 -16.33
CA THR A 151 -1.48 8.35 -16.20
C THR A 151 -1.01 8.11 -14.76
N CYS A 152 -0.91 9.15 -13.93
CA CYS A 152 -0.64 9.03 -12.50
C CYS A 152 -1.87 8.61 -11.67
N GLN A 153 -3.05 8.41 -12.26
CA GLN A 153 -4.22 7.90 -11.55
C GLN A 153 -4.10 6.38 -11.32
N TRP A 154 -3.50 6.01 -10.19
CA TRP A 154 -3.37 4.64 -9.68
C TRP A 154 -4.72 3.90 -9.41
N HIS A 155 -5.88 4.49 -9.73
CA HIS A 155 -7.21 3.93 -9.47
C HIS A 155 -7.94 3.43 -10.73
N SER A 156 -7.31 3.48 -11.89
CA SER A 156 -7.88 2.87 -13.09
C SER A 156 -6.80 2.07 -13.78
N ALA A 157 -6.61 0.84 -13.30
CA ALA A 157 -6.27 -0.22 -14.24
C ALA A 157 -7.32 -0.11 -15.36
N PRO A 158 -6.95 0.19 -16.62
CA PRO A 158 -7.89 -0.06 -17.69
C PRO A 158 -8.31 -1.53 -17.55
N PRO A 159 -9.59 -1.89 -17.73
CA PRO A 159 -9.94 -3.29 -17.86
C PRO A 159 -9.01 -3.82 -18.96
N CYS A 160 -8.24 -4.86 -18.67
CA CYS A 160 -7.48 -5.58 -19.67
C CYS A 160 -8.50 -6.09 -20.71
N ALA A 161 -8.83 -5.25 -21.68
CA ALA A 161 -9.66 -5.57 -22.81
C ALA A 161 -8.72 -6.22 -23.82
N GLY A 162 -8.63 -7.54 -23.73
CA GLY A 162 -7.98 -8.37 -24.75
C GLY A 162 -7.07 -9.44 -24.16
N ALA A 163 -7.34 -10.67 -24.56
CA ALA A 163 -6.49 -11.86 -24.42
C ALA A 163 -6.48 -12.56 -23.04
N CYS A 164 -7.61 -13.14 -22.64
CA CYS A 164 -7.64 -14.44 -21.93
C CYS A 164 -9.06 -15.05 -21.91
N CYS A 165 -9.71 -15.12 -23.08
CA CYS A 165 -10.83 -16.04 -23.32
C CYS A 165 -10.50 -16.86 -24.57
N GLY A 166 -9.55 -17.79 -24.43
CA GLY A 166 -9.37 -18.90 -25.35
C GLY A 166 -10.19 -20.06 -24.84
N VAL A 167 -11.36 -20.26 -25.44
CA VAL A 167 -12.17 -21.47 -25.31
C VAL A 167 -11.39 -22.63 -25.93
N ASN A 168 -11.27 -23.73 -25.20
CA ASN A 168 -11.34 -25.09 -25.72
C ASN A 168 -11.91 -26.00 -24.63
#